data_AF-A0A0J5QDA7-F1
#
_entry.id   AF-A0A0J5QDA7-F1
#
_cell.length_a   1.000
_cell.length_b   1.000
_cell.length_c   1.000
_cell.angle_alpha   90.00
_cell.angle_beta   90.00
_cell.angle_gamma   90.00
#
_symmetry.space_group_name_H-M   'P 1'
#
loop_
_entity.id
_entity.type
_entity.pdbx_description
1 polymer ?
#
loop_
_entity_poly.entity_id
_entity_poly.type
_entity_poly.pdbx_seq_one_letter_code
_entity_poly.pdbx_strand_id
1 'polypeptide(L)'
;MALKSANHHATYFDYSLDHYGTASILDAARAGELLFKATIAKQHPLLIFRDIFSLKLIGEPGPDLDSLIASAKTHDFSVLPNILWLVTGEKISDPEIFELVRARRNALQHFFHHDTWDSFAESSRFLAFKFIYRNLDPILFSKFGMCAIENFEHQADGYEYTVHSLLRMGERFSVPGNFNIGEEDPNSSIEDQCDSYKIWFSSEMEKSSGEIYSTFHHNFSNVAQIATHIYPTKVQRLPAGWRVQRRFGALYASQAVLTQTSALTSPKRQPGGRQALDRRASRLIPVRGHRPAVESKNPTHSPRRPDLLHPPPSGSEHSNAPHTRPPPPYRPWQNRVDLDPA
;
A
#
# COMPACT_ATOMS: atom_id res chain seq x y z
N MET A 1 -0.42 -8.97 -17.26
CA MET A 1 -1.29 -9.99 -16.62
C MET A 1 -1.40 -9.77 -15.11
N ALA A 2 -0.33 -9.85 -14.33
CA ALA A 2 -0.39 -9.67 -12.86
C ALA A 2 -0.99 -8.33 -12.41
N LEU A 3 -0.57 -7.20 -13.01
CA LEU A 3 -1.13 -5.90 -12.65
C LEU A 3 -2.62 -5.77 -12.98
N LYS A 4 -3.07 -6.35 -14.10
CA LYS A 4 -4.49 -6.34 -14.49
C LYS A 4 -5.36 -7.03 -13.46
N SER A 5 -4.94 -8.23 -13.03
CA SER A 5 -5.62 -9.01 -12.01
C SER A 5 -5.59 -8.33 -10.64
N ALA A 6 -4.43 -7.81 -10.25
CA ALA A 6 -4.27 -7.04 -9.02
C ALA A 6 -5.23 -5.85 -8.98
N ASN A 7 -5.34 -5.11 -10.08
CA ASN A 7 -6.20 -3.94 -10.16
C ASN A 7 -7.68 -4.33 -10.14
N HIS A 8 -8.06 -5.37 -10.90
CA HIS A 8 -9.41 -5.89 -10.89
C HIS A 8 -9.83 -6.35 -9.48
N HIS A 9 -9.04 -7.20 -8.83
CA HIS A 9 -9.32 -7.66 -7.46
C HIS A 9 -9.28 -6.54 -6.41
N ALA A 10 -8.51 -5.47 -6.65
CA ALA A 10 -8.42 -4.32 -5.74
C ALA A 10 -9.64 -3.40 -5.86
N THR A 11 -10.21 -3.23 -7.06
CA THR A 11 -11.34 -2.32 -7.27
C THR A 11 -12.66 -3.06 -7.20
N TYR A 12 -12.84 -4.10 -8.01
CA TYR A 12 -14.11 -4.81 -8.13
C TYR A 12 -14.38 -5.64 -6.87
N PHE A 13 -15.59 -5.46 -6.34
CA PHE A 13 -16.05 -6.19 -5.17
C PHE A 13 -17.41 -6.80 -5.47
N ASP A 14 -17.44 -8.13 -5.48
CA ASP A 14 -18.66 -8.93 -5.56
C ASP A 14 -18.74 -9.77 -4.28
N TYR A 15 -19.85 -9.66 -3.56
CA TYR A 15 -20.12 -10.41 -2.33
C TYR A 15 -20.16 -11.94 -2.55
N SER A 16 -20.26 -12.39 -3.80
CA SER A 16 -20.17 -13.81 -4.14
C SER A 16 -18.72 -14.30 -4.36
N LEU A 17 -17.73 -13.40 -4.34
CA LEU A 17 -16.33 -13.66 -4.66
C LEU A 17 -15.41 -13.31 -3.47
N ASP A 18 -15.65 -13.97 -2.33
CA ASP A 18 -14.96 -13.76 -1.03
C ASP A 18 -13.42 -13.88 -1.07
N HIS A 19 -12.85 -14.43 -2.14
CA HIS A 19 -11.42 -14.62 -2.29
C HIS A 19 -10.71 -13.43 -2.95
N TYR A 20 -11.43 -12.50 -3.58
CA TYR A 20 -10.81 -11.40 -4.35
C TYR A 20 -9.98 -10.48 -3.45
N GLY A 21 -10.46 -10.17 -2.25
CA GLY A 21 -9.72 -9.34 -1.31
C GLY A 21 -8.38 -9.96 -0.89
N THR A 22 -8.28 -11.29 -0.78
CA THR A 22 -7.02 -11.96 -0.45
C THR A 22 -6.16 -12.25 -1.67
N ALA A 23 -6.74 -12.51 -2.84
CA ALA A 23 -6.01 -12.61 -4.09
C ALA A 23 -5.33 -11.28 -4.45
N SER A 24 -6.02 -10.15 -4.22
CA SER A 24 -5.52 -8.81 -4.57
C SER A 24 -4.15 -8.49 -3.95
N ILE A 25 -3.87 -8.93 -2.72
CA ILE A 25 -2.56 -8.68 -2.08
C ILE A 25 -1.43 -9.52 -2.71
N LEU A 26 -1.72 -10.76 -3.10
CA LEU A 26 -0.75 -11.63 -3.76
C LEU A 26 -0.46 -11.11 -5.17
N ASP A 27 -1.50 -10.73 -5.90
CA ASP A 27 -1.39 -10.20 -7.26
C ASP A 27 -0.69 -8.85 -7.27
N ALA A 28 -1.00 -7.96 -6.33
CA ALA A 28 -0.34 -6.66 -6.21
C ALA A 28 1.14 -6.82 -5.84
N ALA A 29 1.49 -7.71 -4.90
CA ALA A 29 2.89 -8.01 -4.59
C ALA A 29 3.62 -8.61 -5.79
N ARG A 30 2.98 -9.54 -6.53
CA ARG A 30 3.54 -10.13 -7.75
C ARG A 30 3.71 -9.10 -8.86
N ALA A 31 2.75 -8.19 -9.04
CA ALA A 31 2.85 -7.08 -9.99
C ALA A 31 4.01 -6.16 -9.64
N GLY A 32 4.18 -5.80 -8.36
CA GLY A 32 5.32 -5.03 -7.88
C GLY A 32 6.65 -5.75 -8.08
N GLU A 33 6.72 -7.04 -7.78
CA GLU A 33 7.90 -7.87 -8.00
C GLU A 33 8.34 -7.85 -9.47
N LEU A 34 7.39 -8.08 -10.38
CA LEU A 34 7.66 -8.07 -11.83
C LEU A 34 8.04 -6.67 -12.32
N LEU A 35 7.34 -5.63 -11.88
CA LEU A 35 7.63 -4.25 -12.28
C LEU A 35 9.02 -3.82 -11.83
N PHE A 36 9.37 -4.05 -10.56
CA PHE A 36 10.69 -3.68 -10.03
C PHE A 36 11.80 -4.43 -10.75
N LYS A 37 11.64 -5.73 -10.99
CA LYS A 37 12.60 -6.53 -11.78
C LYS A 37 12.71 -6.04 -13.22
N ALA A 38 11.60 -5.72 -13.88
CA ALA A 38 11.62 -5.16 -15.24
C ALA A 38 12.33 -3.82 -15.29
N THR A 39 12.10 -2.94 -14.31
CA THR A 39 12.77 -1.64 -14.21
C THR A 39 14.27 -1.79 -13.98
N ILE A 40 14.68 -2.68 -13.06
CA ILE A 40 16.10 -3.00 -12.82
C ILE A 40 16.73 -3.57 -14.10
N ALA A 41 16.07 -4.54 -14.74
CA ALA A 41 16.59 -5.19 -15.94
C ALA A 41 16.74 -4.23 -17.12
N LYS A 42 15.85 -3.24 -17.25
CA LYS A 42 15.92 -2.22 -18.30
C LYS A 42 17.22 -1.40 -18.24
N GLN A 43 17.82 -1.27 -17.06
CA GLN A 43 19.12 -0.60 -16.90
C GLN A 43 20.28 -1.59 -16.82
N HIS A 44 20.13 -2.64 -16.01
CA HIS A 44 21.18 -3.62 -15.75
C HIS A 44 20.57 -5.04 -15.63
N PRO A 45 20.41 -5.76 -16.77
CA PRO A 45 19.71 -7.05 -16.84
C PRO A 45 20.17 -8.10 -15.81
N LEU A 46 21.48 -8.21 -15.57
CA LEU A 46 22.03 -9.22 -14.66
C LEU A 46 21.77 -8.92 -13.18
N LEU A 47 21.46 -7.66 -12.82
CA LEU A 47 21.22 -7.26 -11.43
C LEU A 47 19.84 -7.70 -10.89
N ILE A 48 19.02 -8.36 -11.70
CA ILE A 48 17.81 -9.04 -11.19
C ILE A 48 18.13 -10.34 -10.47
N PHE A 49 19.33 -10.90 -10.71
CA PHE A 49 19.78 -12.16 -10.12
C PHE A 49 20.56 -11.92 -8.83
N ARG A 50 20.24 -12.72 -7.82
CA ARG A 50 20.80 -12.58 -6.47
C ARG A 50 22.28 -12.97 -6.38
N ASP A 51 22.69 -13.96 -7.16
CA ASP A 51 24.03 -14.54 -7.08
C ASP A 51 24.71 -14.50 -8.44
N ILE A 52 25.11 -13.29 -8.84
CA ILE A 52 25.72 -13.04 -10.15
C ILE A 52 27.10 -13.69 -10.24
N PHE A 53 27.82 -13.79 -9.12
CA PHE A 53 29.15 -14.39 -9.08
C PHE A 53 29.12 -15.90 -9.27
N SER A 54 28.03 -16.57 -8.90
CA SER A 54 27.82 -17.97 -9.22
C SER A 54 27.63 -18.25 -10.72
N LEU A 55 27.32 -17.23 -11.54
CA LEU A 55 26.99 -17.38 -12.96
C LEU A 55 28.21 -17.61 -13.88
N LYS A 56 29.40 -17.89 -13.33
CA LYS A 56 30.65 -18.20 -14.07
C LYS A 56 30.89 -17.30 -15.30
N LEU A 57 30.82 -15.99 -15.10
CA LEU A 57 30.82 -15.00 -16.19
C LEU A 57 32.22 -14.71 -16.79
N ILE A 58 33.29 -15.21 -16.16
CA ILE A 58 34.69 -14.88 -16.54
C ILE A 58 35.32 -16.11 -17.20
N GLY A 59 35.74 -15.98 -18.46
CA GLY A 59 36.52 -16.99 -19.19
C GLY A 59 35.71 -17.95 -20.07
N GLU A 60 34.39 -17.96 -19.94
CA GLU A 60 33.45 -18.68 -20.81
C GLU A 60 32.75 -17.68 -21.76
N PRO A 61 32.20 -18.12 -22.91
CA PRO A 61 31.48 -17.25 -23.86
C PRO A 61 30.14 -16.76 -23.28
N GLY A 62 30.19 -15.90 -22.25
CA GLY A 62 29.03 -15.35 -21.56
C GLY A 62 28.14 -16.41 -20.89
N PRO A 63 27.23 -16.00 -20.00
CA PRO A 63 26.22 -16.90 -19.50
C PRO A 63 25.20 -17.18 -20.62
N ASP A 64 25.08 -18.43 -21.03
CA ASP A 64 24.02 -18.84 -21.94
C ASP A 64 22.64 -18.61 -21.30
N LEU A 65 21.68 -18.13 -22.07
CA LEU A 65 20.36 -17.76 -21.56
C LEU A 65 19.65 -18.97 -20.95
N ASP A 66 19.80 -20.16 -21.54
CA ASP A 66 19.20 -21.39 -21.00
C ASP A 66 19.81 -21.75 -19.64
N SER A 67 21.11 -21.54 -19.47
CA SER A 67 21.80 -21.73 -18.17
C SER A 67 21.29 -20.75 -17.09
N LEU A 68 21.05 -19.49 -17.46
CA LEU A 68 20.47 -18.47 -16.58
C LEU A 68 19.05 -18.84 -16.19
N ILE A 69 18.21 -19.21 -17.15
CA ILE A 69 16.82 -19.59 -16.90
C ILE A 69 16.75 -20.81 -15.98
N ALA A 70 17.62 -21.80 -16.19
CA ALA A 70 17.60 -23.05 -15.43
C ALA A 70 18.09 -22.90 -13.98
N SER A 71 19.06 -22.02 -13.73
CA SER A 71 19.79 -22.00 -12.45
C SER A 71 19.75 -20.69 -11.68
N ALA A 72 19.48 -19.56 -12.36
CA ALA A 72 19.60 -18.26 -11.73
C ALA A 72 18.41 -17.97 -10.82
N LYS A 73 18.72 -17.53 -9.59
CA LYS A 73 17.72 -17.12 -8.60
C LYS A 73 17.60 -15.61 -8.62
N THR A 74 16.41 -15.10 -8.86
CA THR A 74 16.14 -13.66 -8.79
C THR A 74 15.97 -13.19 -7.35
N HIS A 75 16.11 -11.88 -7.12
CA HIS A 75 15.85 -11.29 -5.81
C HIS A 75 14.38 -11.46 -5.37
N ASP A 76 14.20 -11.67 -4.06
CA ASP A 76 12.90 -11.75 -3.41
C ASP A 76 12.24 -10.36 -3.29
N PHE A 77 10.90 -10.33 -3.24
CA PHE A 77 10.11 -9.10 -3.18
C PHE A 77 10.61 -8.08 -2.13
N SER A 78 10.99 -8.56 -0.94
CA SER A 78 11.44 -7.72 0.18
C SER A 78 12.71 -6.91 -0.09
N VAL A 79 13.58 -7.38 -0.99
CA VAL A 79 14.88 -6.74 -1.25
C VAL A 79 14.80 -5.78 -2.45
N LEU A 80 13.80 -5.96 -3.32
CA LEU A 80 13.70 -5.24 -4.59
C LEU A 80 13.66 -3.72 -4.46
N PRO A 81 13.00 -3.08 -3.48
CA PRO A 81 13.05 -1.61 -3.37
C PRO A 81 14.46 -1.06 -3.18
N ASN A 82 15.31 -1.76 -2.43
CA ASN A 82 16.69 -1.34 -2.21
C ASN A 82 17.52 -1.48 -3.49
N ILE A 83 17.34 -2.58 -4.22
CA ILE A 83 18.06 -2.80 -5.48
C ILE A 83 17.58 -1.82 -6.54
N LEU A 84 16.27 -1.58 -6.63
CA LEU A 84 15.69 -0.57 -7.50
C LEU A 84 16.34 0.78 -7.24
N TRP A 85 16.45 1.20 -5.98
CA TRP A 85 17.10 2.46 -5.61
C TRP A 85 18.59 2.48 -5.96
N LEU A 86 19.33 1.42 -5.67
CA LEU A 86 20.77 1.34 -5.96
C LEU A 86 21.06 1.41 -7.47
N VAL A 87 20.21 0.77 -8.28
CA VAL A 87 20.40 0.66 -9.73
C VAL A 87 19.92 1.94 -10.43
N THR A 88 18.75 2.44 -10.06
CA THR A 88 18.06 3.50 -10.80
C THR A 88 18.15 4.89 -10.16
N GLY A 89 18.55 4.96 -8.89
CA GLY A 89 18.44 6.17 -8.06
C GLY A 89 17.02 6.49 -7.59
N GLU A 90 16.00 5.75 -8.03
CA GLU A 90 14.59 5.98 -7.73
C GLU A 90 14.14 5.23 -6.48
N LYS A 91 13.42 5.92 -5.61
CA LYS A 91 12.80 5.31 -4.42
C LYS A 91 11.32 5.07 -4.67
N ILE A 92 10.79 4.00 -4.10
CA ILE A 92 9.34 3.83 -3.98
C ILE A 92 8.74 5.00 -3.20
N SER A 93 7.58 5.49 -3.63
CA SER A 93 7.02 6.74 -3.12
C SER A 93 6.43 6.61 -1.71
N ASP A 94 5.85 5.45 -1.39
CA ASP A 94 5.21 5.15 -0.11
C ASP A 94 5.78 3.84 0.47
N PRO A 95 6.93 3.89 1.16
CA PRO A 95 7.58 2.70 1.72
C PRO A 95 6.78 2.06 2.85
N GLU A 96 5.92 2.81 3.55
CA GLU A 96 5.06 2.28 4.61
C GLU A 96 4.02 1.33 4.02
N ILE A 97 3.36 1.73 2.93
CA ILE A 97 2.41 0.87 2.21
C ILE A 97 3.11 -0.38 1.65
N PHE A 98 4.34 -0.26 1.13
CA PHE A 98 5.10 -1.42 0.68
C PHE A 98 5.35 -2.44 1.80
N GLU A 99 5.79 -1.98 2.98
CA GLU A 99 6.05 -2.87 4.12
C GLU A 99 4.76 -3.53 4.63
N LEU A 100 3.64 -2.81 4.63
CA LEU A 100 2.33 -3.38 4.95
C LEU A 100 1.95 -4.49 3.94
N VAL A 101 2.11 -4.26 2.63
CA VAL A 101 1.86 -5.29 1.60
C VAL A 101 2.75 -6.50 1.82
N ARG A 102 4.04 -6.29 2.09
CA ARG A 102 5.01 -7.35 2.35
C ARG A 102 4.59 -8.20 3.55
N ALA A 103 4.22 -7.56 4.66
CA ALA A 103 3.76 -8.25 5.86
C ALA A 103 2.47 -9.03 5.60
N ARG A 104 1.51 -8.43 4.89
CA ARG A 104 0.21 -9.04 4.56
C ARG A 104 0.34 -10.23 3.62
N ARG A 105 1.18 -10.13 2.60
CA ARG A 105 1.55 -11.25 1.71
C ARG A 105 2.16 -12.40 2.50
N ASN A 106 3.12 -12.11 3.39
CA ASN A 106 3.78 -13.15 4.19
C ASN A 106 2.79 -13.84 5.14
N ALA A 107 1.89 -13.07 5.78
CA ALA A 107 0.82 -13.61 6.62
C ALA A 107 -0.05 -14.62 5.84
N LEU A 108 -0.46 -14.25 4.62
CA LEU A 108 -1.25 -15.13 3.75
C LEU A 108 -0.47 -16.37 3.29
N GLN A 109 0.81 -16.23 2.93
CA GLN A 109 1.68 -17.35 2.55
C GLN A 109 1.92 -18.35 3.69
N HIS A 110 1.89 -17.87 4.93
CA HIS A 110 2.01 -18.71 6.13
C HIS A 110 0.65 -19.12 6.71
N PHE A 111 -0.45 -18.86 6.00
CA PHE A 111 -1.82 -19.16 6.44
C PHE A 111 -2.13 -18.64 7.86
N PHE A 112 -1.59 -17.48 8.24
CA PHE A 112 -1.72 -16.93 9.58
C PHE A 112 -2.02 -15.43 9.59
N HIS A 113 -3.20 -15.05 10.10
CA HIS A 113 -3.58 -13.68 10.45
C HIS A 113 -4.49 -13.66 11.67
N HIS A 114 -4.57 -12.52 12.37
CA HIS A 114 -5.38 -12.35 13.59
C HIS A 114 -6.79 -11.79 13.33
N ASP A 115 -7.04 -11.30 12.11
CA ASP A 115 -8.33 -10.73 11.71
C ASP A 115 -9.35 -11.81 11.34
N THR A 116 -10.65 -11.49 11.37
CA THR A 116 -11.67 -12.29 10.67
C THR A 116 -11.40 -12.30 9.16
N TRP A 117 -11.81 -13.33 8.44
CA TRP A 117 -11.58 -13.43 7.00
C TRP A 117 -12.09 -12.22 6.22
N ASP A 118 -13.32 -11.75 6.49
CA ASP A 118 -13.93 -10.63 5.76
C ASP A 118 -13.15 -9.33 5.98
N SER A 119 -12.86 -8.98 7.24
CA SER A 119 -12.04 -7.82 7.58
C SER A 119 -10.63 -7.94 6.99
N PHE A 120 -10.05 -9.15 6.97
CA PHE A 120 -8.75 -9.39 6.37
C PHE A 120 -8.78 -9.15 4.86
N ALA A 121 -9.78 -9.68 4.17
CA ALA A 121 -9.95 -9.55 2.73
C ALA A 121 -10.21 -8.09 2.34
N GLU A 122 -11.11 -7.39 3.03
CA GLU A 122 -11.44 -5.99 2.75
C GLU A 122 -10.22 -5.06 2.92
N SER A 123 -9.53 -5.16 4.05
CA SER A 123 -8.34 -4.34 4.30
C SER A 123 -7.16 -4.71 3.38
N SER A 124 -7.04 -5.99 2.98
CA SER A 124 -6.04 -6.43 1.99
C SER A 124 -6.33 -5.83 0.61
N ARG A 125 -7.60 -5.75 0.23
CA ARG A 125 -8.06 -5.08 -0.99
C ARG A 125 -7.68 -3.61 -1.02
N PHE A 126 -8.01 -2.87 0.04
CA PHE A 126 -7.66 -1.45 0.15
C PHE A 126 -6.14 -1.22 0.17
N LEU A 127 -5.40 -2.12 0.81
CA LEU A 127 -3.95 -2.06 0.86
C LEU A 127 -3.33 -2.32 -0.52
N ALA A 128 -3.81 -3.32 -1.25
CA ALA A 128 -3.41 -3.60 -2.63
C ALA A 128 -3.71 -2.41 -3.55
N PHE A 129 -4.90 -1.82 -3.45
CA PHE A 129 -5.29 -0.62 -4.18
C PHE A 129 -4.31 0.53 -3.96
N LYS A 130 -4.03 0.88 -2.69
CA LYS A 130 -3.06 1.93 -2.36
C LYS A 130 -1.66 1.61 -2.87
N PHE A 131 -1.23 0.36 -2.78
CA PHE A 131 0.09 -0.04 -3.26
C PHE A 131 0.23 0.13 -4.77
N ILE A 132 -0.79 -0.27 -5.54
CA ILE A 132 -0.83 -0.08 -6.99
C ILE A 132 -0.65 1.40 -7.32
N TYR A 133 -1.49 2.28 -6.78
CA TYR A 133 -1.52 3.67 -7.21
C TYR A 133 -0.46 4.57 -6.59
N ARG A 134 0.00 4.27 -5.38
CA ARG A 134 1.05 5.08 -4.73
C ARG A 134 2.46 4.64 -5.07
N ASN A 135 2.69 3.35 -5.35
CA ASN A 135 4.04 2.84 -5.59
C ASN A 135 4.24 2.32 -7.01
N LEU A 136 3.30 1.55 -7.56
CA LEU A 136 3.51 0.92 -8.86
C LEU A 136 3.25 1.89 -10.01
N ASP A 137 2.12 2.60 -9.97
CA ASP A 137 1.69 3.51 -11.01
C ASP A 137 2.72 4.60 -11.34
N PRO A 138 3.34 5.31 -10.36
CA PRO A 138 4.37 6.30 -10.67
C PRO A 138 5.59 5.73 -11.40
N ILE A 139 6.03 4.52 -11.01
CA ILE A 139 7.16 3.83 -11.66
C ILE A 139 6.75 3.33 -13.05
N LEU A 140 5.54 2.79 -13.16
CA LEU A 140 4.99 2.29 -14.42
C LEU A 140 4.92 3.41 -15.45
N PHE A 141 4.38 4.57 -15.06
CA PHE A 141 4.28 5.74 -15.91
C PHE A 141 5.65 6.31 -16.25
N SER A 142 6.51 6.54 -15.26
CA SER A 142 7.83 7.17 -15.49
C SER A 142 8.78 6.30 -16.31
N LYS A 143 8.73 4.98 -16.18
CA LYS A 143 9.66 4.05 -16.86
C LYS A 143 9.12 3.44 -18.13
N PHE A 144 7.81 3.30 -18.26
CA PHE A 144 7.18 2.59 -19.37
C PHE A 144 6.11 3.42 -20.10
N GLY A 145 5.75 4.60 -19.62
CA GLY A 145 4.71 5.43 -20.22
C GLY A 145 3.32 4.77 -20.17
N MET A 146 3.12 3.83 -19.25
CA MET A 146 1.85 3.11 -19.08
C MET A 146 1.16 3.58 -17.79
N CYS A 147 -0.16 3.70 -17.81
CA CYS A 147 -0.93 4.03 -16.61
C CYS A 147 -1.54 2.77 -15.99
N ALA A 148 -1.58 2.69 -14.66
CA ALA A 148 -2.17 1.53 -13.97
C ALA A 148 -3.67 1.42 -14.23
N ILE A 149 -4.37 2.54 -14.40
CA ILE A 149 -5.81 2.56 -14.72
C ILE A 149 -6.13 1.88 -16.06
N GLU A 150 -5.17 1.78 -16.99
CA GLU A 150 -5.35 1.12 -18.29
C GLU A 150 -5.15 -0.40 -18.20
N ASN A 151 -4.77 -0.91 -17.02
CA ASN A 151 -4.53 -2.32 -16.76
C ASN A 151 -5.69 -2.92 -15.97
N PHE A 152 -6.72 -3.38 -16.69
CA PHE A 152 -7.90 -4.07 -16.17
C PHE A 152 -8.22 -5.31 -17.02
N GLU A 153 -8.96 -6.26 -16.46
CA GLU A 153 -9.24 -7.56 -17.09
C GLU A 153 -10.32 -7.48 -18.17
N HIS A 154 -11.43 -6.79 -17.91
CA HIS A 154 -12.57 -6.69 -18.83
C HIS A 154 -12.53 -5.40 -19.64
N GLN A 155 -12.00 -5.47 -20.86
CA GLN A 155 -11.91 -4.30 -21.76
C GLN A 155 -13.28 -3.71 -22.13
N ALA A 156 -14.34 -4.51 -22.06
CA ALA A 156 -15.71 -4.09 -22.34
C ALA A 156 -16.27 -3.13 -21.26
N ASP A 157 -15.79 -3.23 -20.02
CA ASP A 157 -16.32 -2.47 -18.88
C ASP A 157 -15.61 -1.11 -18.70
N GLY A 158 -14.59 -0.83 -19.52
CA GLY A 158 -13.75 0.35 -19.38
C GLY A 158 -13.01 0.41 -18.02
N TYR A 159 -12.43 1.57 -17.72
CA TYR A 159 -11.79 1.84 -16.44
C TYR A 159 -12.66 2.69 -15.49
N GLU A 160 -13.93 2.90 -15.83
CA GLU A 160 -14.86 3.82 -15.13
C GLU A 160 -14.98 3.49 -13.65
N TYR A 161 -15.26 2.23 -13.32
CA TYR A 161 -15.39 1.78 -11.93
C TYR A 161 -14.10 1.98 -11.11
N THR A 162 -12.95 1.72 -11.73
CA THR A 162 -11.64 1.92 -11.12
C THR A 162 -11.39 3.41 -10.87
N VAL A 163 -11.70 4.27 -11.84
CA VAL A 163 -11.60 5.73 -11.70
C VAL A 163 -12.53 6.24 -10.62
N HIS A 164 -13.80 5.84 -10.61
CA HIS A 164 -14.75 6.21 -9.56
C HIS A 164 -14.21 5.83 -8.16
N SER A 165 -13.63 4.63 -8.02
CA SER A 165 -12.98 4.20 -6.77
C SER A 165 -11.79 5.10 -6.38
N LEU A 166 -10.96 5.52 -7.35
CA LEU A 166 -9.84 6.44 -7.12
C LEU A 166 -10.32 7.83 -6.66
N LEU A 167 -11.34 8.38 -7.34
CA LEU A 167 -11.93 9.68 -7.03
C LEU A 167 -12.52 9.70 -5.62
N ARG A 168 -13.32 8.69 -5.28
CA ARG A 168 -13.94 8.57 -3.96
C ARG A 168 -12.94 8.35 -2.83
N MET A 169 -11.80 7.72 -3.12
CA MET A 169 -10.75 7.48 -2.14
C MET A 169 -9.72 8.61 -2.05
N GLY A 170 -9.77 9.59 -2.95
CA GLY A 170 -8.79 10.67 -3.01
C GLY A 170 -7.38 10.19 -3.36
N GLU A 171 -7.27 9.10 -4.12
CA GLU A 171 -5.98 8.51 -4.49
C GLU A 171 -5.53 9.04 -5.85
N ARG A 172 -4.32 9.60 -5.90
CA ARG A 172 -3.75 10.12 -7.14
C ARG A 172 -3.33 8.98 -8.06
N PHE A 173 -3.41 9.21 -9.36
CA PHE A 173 -3.05 8.24 -10.39
C PHE A 173 -2.54 8.94 -11.65
N SER A 174 -1.79 8.20 -12.46
CA SER A 174 -1.29 8.66 -13.75
C SER A 174 -2.43 8.67 -14.76
N VAL A 175 -2.59 9.81 -15.43
CA VAL A 175 -3.70 10.06 -16.36
C VAL A 175 -3.21 9.86 -17.80
N PRO A 176 -3.82 8.96 -18.60
CA PRO A 176 -3.44 8.76 -19.99
C PRO A 176 -3.80 9.98 -20.85
N GLY A 177 -3.08 10.17 -21.94
CA GLY A 177 -3.24 11.37 -22.79
C GLY A 177 -4.59 11.50 -23.50
N ASN A 178 -5.37 10.42 -23.57
CA ASN A 178 -6.72 10.36 -24.13
C ASN A 178 -7.77 10.04 -23.05
N PHE A 179 -7.47 10.37 -21.80
CA PHE A 179 -8.35 10.07 -20.68
C PHE A 179 -9.73 10.69 -20.86
N ASN A 180 -10.76 9.86 -20.72
CA ASN A 180 -12.15 10.26 -20.74
C ASN A 180 -12.86 9.61 -19.56
N ILE A 181 -13.58 10.40 -18.76
CA ILE A 181 -14.23 9.94 -17.53
C ILE A 181 -15.55 9.20 -17.83
N GLY A 182 -15.94 9.09 -19.11
CA GLY A 182 -17.15 8.35 -19.48
C GLY A 182 -18.41 9.08 -19.03
N GLU A 183 -19.38 8.35 -18.51
CA GLU A 183 -20.69 8.89 -18.07
C GLU A 183 -20.67 9.51 -16.66
N GLU A 184 -19.60 9.32 -15.90
CA GLU A 184 -19.50 9.78 -14.52
C GLU A 184 -19.31 11.30 -14.42
N ASP A 185 -20.07 11.97 -13.55
CA ASP A 185 -19.79 13.37 -13.18
C ASP A 185 -18.62 13.40 -12.18
N PRO A 186 -17.43 13.90 -12.59
CA PRO A 186 -16.27 13.88 -11.71
C PRO A 186 -16.46 14.77 -10.49
N ASN A 187 -17.31 15.79 -10.57
CA ASN A 187 -17.51 16.76 -9.48
C ASN A 187 -18.24 16.13 -8.30
N SER A 188 -19.25 15.31 -8.57
CA SER A 188 -19.96 14.57 -7.52
C SER A 188 -19.05 13.55 -6.84
N SER A 189 -18.21 12.85 -7.62
CA SER A 189 -17.28 11.83 -7.11
C SER A 189 -16.17 12.39 -6.22
N ILE A 190 -15.79 13.65 -6.39
CA ILE A 190 -14.74 14.30 -5.60
C ILE A 190 -15.27 15.30 -4.56
N GLU A 191 -16.59 15.42 -4.37
CA GLU A 191 -17.20 16.43 -3.50
C GLU A 191 -16.64 16.39 -2.07
N ASP A 192 -16.50 15.19 -1.52
CA ASP A 192 -15.98 14.96 -0.16
C ASP A 192 -14.45 15.02 -0.05
N GLN A 193 -13.74 15.21 -1.17
CA GLN A 193 -12.28 15.25 -1.18
C GLN A 193 -11.73 16.60 -0.74
N CYS A 194 -10.50 16.57 -0.24
CA CYS A 194 -9.79 17.79 0.14
C CYS A 194 -9.50 18.70 -1.08
N ASP A 195 -9.42 20.00 -0.84
CA ASP A 195 -9.15 21.00 -1.88
C ASP A 195 -7.86 20.71 -2.66
N SER A 196 -6.82 20.21 -1.98
CA SER A 196 -5.55 19.86 -2.63
C SER A 196 -5.67 18.70 -3.62
N TYR A 197 -6.62 17.78 -3.40
CA TYR A 197 -6.91 16.70 -4.34
C TYR A 197 -7.74 17.22 -5.51
N LYS A 198 -8.77 18.02 -5.23
CA LYS A 198 -9.62 18.64 -6.26
C LYS A 198 -8.77 19.47 -7.24
N ILE A 199 -7.89 20.34 -6.72
CA ILE A 199 -6.97 21.16 -7.54
C ILE A 199 -6.04 20.29 -8.40
N TRP A 200 -5.48 19.21 -7.82
CA TRP A 200 -4.64 18.29 -8.58
C TRP A 200 -5.42 17.66 -9.72
N PHE A 201 -6.62 17.16 -9.43
CA PHE A 201 -7.45 16.48 -10.41
C PHE A 201 -7.85 17.41 -11.57
N SER A 202 -8.30 18.64 -11.28
CA SER A 202 -8.58 19.67 -12.31
C SER A 202 -7.38 19.87 -13.24
N SER A 203 -6.19 20.01 -12.64
CA SER A 203 -4.97 20.26 -13.40
C SER A 203 -4.59 19.08 -14.30
N GLU A 204 -4.81 17.84 -13.87
CA GLU A 204 -4.57 16.67 -14.72
C GLU A 204 -5.58 16.59 -15.87
N MET A 205 -6.86 16.90 -15.61
CA MET A 205 -7.89 16.89 -16.66
C MET A 205 -7.64 17.95 -17.73
N GLU A 206 -7.13 19.12 -17.35
CA GLU A 206 -6.73 20.16 -18.31
C GLU A 206 -5.57 19.71 -19.20
N LYS A 207 -4.61 18.96 -18.65
CA LYS A 207 -3.47 18.43 -19.42
C LYS A 207 -3.90 17.33 -20.38
N SER A 208 -4.80 16.44 -19.97
CA SER A 208 -5.23 15.31 -20.79
C SER A 208 -6.22 15.70 -21.89
N SER A 209 -6.95 16.81 -21.73
CA SER A 209 -8.06 17.14 -22.63
C SER A 209 -7.73 18.05 -23.80
N GLY A 210 -6.50 18.57 -23.93
CA GLY A 210 -6.09 19.42 -25.06
C GLY A 210 -7.12 20.49 -25.44
N GLU A 211 -7.09 21.65 -24.77
CA GLU A 211 -7.96 22.83 -25.03
C GLU A 211 -9.50 22.68 -24.81
N ILE A 212 -10.06 21.55 -24.38
CA ILE A 212 -11.55 21.41 -24.35
C ILE A 212 -12.24 21.61 -22.97
N TYR A 213 -11.56 21.62 -21.82
CA TYR A 213 -12.22 21.84 -20.51
C TYR A 213 -12.00 23.24 -19.91
N SER A 214 -12.57 24.28 -20.52
CA SER A 214 -12.57 25.64 -19.94
C SER A 214 -13.62 25.86 -18.84
N THR A 215 -14.55 24.92 -18.64
CA THR A 215 -15.66 25.04 -17.67
C THR A 215 -15.25 24.69 -16.23
N PHE A 216 -14.13 23.96 -16.04
CA PHE A 216 -13.69 23.48 -14.72
C PHE A 216 -13.19 24.60 -13.79
N HIS A 217 -12.62 25.67 -14.36
CA HIS A 217 -12.09 26.82 -13.60
C HIS A 217 -13.17 27.69 -12.96
N HIS A 218 -14.39 27.74 -13.53
CA HIS A 218 -15.40 28.70 -13.10
C HIS A 218 -15.99 28.39 -11.72
N ASN A 219 -16.02 27.11 -11.31
CA ASN A 219 -16.56 26.71 -10.01
C ASN A 219 -15.51 26.78 -8.88
N PHE A 220 -14.23 26.50 -9.18
CA PHE A 220 -13.16 26.49 -8.18
C PHE A 220 -12.47 27.84 -7.98
N SER A 221 -12.42 28.70 -9.00
CA SER A 221 -11.86 30.06 -8.87
C SER A 221 -12.65 30.93 -7.88
N ASN A 222 -13.94 30.65 -7.68
CA ASN A 222 -14.76 31.33 -6.67
C ASN A 222 -14.34 30.98 -5.23
N VAL A 223 -13.91 29.74 -4.97
CA VAL A 223 -13.46 29.31 -3.64
C VAL A 223 -12.09 29.91 -3.29
N ALA A 224 -11.18 29.98 -4.26
CA ALA A 224 -9.87 30.62 -4.08
C ALA A 224 -9.97 32.16 -3.91
N GLN A 225 -10.93 32.81 -4.59
CA GLN A 225 -11.23 34.23 -4.41
C GLN A 225 -11.89 34.54 -3.05
N ILE A 226 -12.73 33.63 -2.54
CA ILE A 226 -13.31 33.75 -1.19
C ILE A 226 -12.22 33.57 -0.12
N ALA A 227 -11.30 32.62 -0.28
CA ALA A 227 -10.20 32.40 0.66
C ALA A 227 -9.23 33.60 0.74
N THR A 228 -9.02 34.32 -0.36
CA THR A 228 -8.21 35.55 -0.39
C THR A 228 -8.94 36.78 0.17
N HIS A 229 -10.27 36.80 0.17
CA HIS A 229 -11.07 37.87 0.79
C HIS A 229 -11.25 37.68 2.31
N ILE A 230 -11.30 36.44 2.81
CA ILE A 230 -11.50 36.15 4.24
C ILE A 230 -10.18 36.30 5.04
N TYR A 231 -9.02 36.13 4.40
CA TYR A 231 -7.71 36.29 5.05
C TYR A 231 -6.81 37.26 4.28
N PRO A 232 -6.96 38.59 4.46
CA PRO A 232 -5.96 39.52 3.95
C PRO A 232 -4.68 39.35 4.76
N THR A 233 -3.68 38.68 4.17
CA THR A 233 -2.34 38.53 4.74
C THR A 233 -1.71 39.91 4.92
N LYS A 234 -1.80 40.49 6.12
CA LYS A 234 -0.98 41.65 6.49
C LYS A 234 0.47 41.20 6.56
N VAL A 235 1.22 41.46 5.50
CA VAL A 235 2.67 41.33 5.46
C VAL A 235 3.27 42.40 6.38
N GLN A 236 3.51 42.07 7.65
CA GLN A 236 4.46 42.82 8.46
C GLN A 236 5.88 42.32 8.14
N ARG A 237 6.72 43.24 7.68
CA ARG A 237 8.15 43.01 7.47
C ARG A 237 8.81 42.61 8.79
N LEU A 238 9.39 41.41 8.85
CA LEU A 238 10.31 41.04 9.93
C LEU A 238 11.74 41.48 9.57
N PRO A 239 12.60 41.83 10.56
CA PRO A 239 13.94 42.36 10.30
C PRO A 239 14.88 41.30 9.74
N ALA A 240 15.83 41.74 8.90
CA ALA A 240 16.86 40.91 8.32
C ALA A 240 17.78 40.33 9.40
N GLY A 241 17.72 39.01 9.63
CA GLY A 241 18.64 38.36 10.57
C GLY A 241 18.39 36.90 10.94
N TRP A 242 17.39 36.21 10.38
CA TRP A 242 17.09 34.82 10.77
C TRP A 242 17.07 33.90 9.54
N ARG A 243 18.20 33.25 9.26
CA ARG A 243 18.23 31.96 8.55
C ARG A 243 18.25 30.88 9.63
N VAL A 244 17.32 29.92 9.56
CA VAL A 244 17.52 28.47 9.86
C VAL A 244 16.17 27.73 9.89
N GLN A 245 16.15 26.60 9.17
CA GLN A 245 15.30 25.39 9.22
C GLN A 245 13.75 25.52 9.35
N ARG A 246 13.06 25.29 8.23
CA ARG A 246 11.66 24.84 8.22
C ARG A 246 11.57 23.33 8.46
N ARG A 247 11.15 22.93 9.66
CA ARG A 247 10.52 21.64 9.95
C ARG A 247 9.51 21.84 11.09
N PHE A 248 8.29 21.33 10.86
CA PHE A 248 7.15 21.17 11.78
C PHE A 248 6.38 22.42 12.25
N GLY A 249 5.06 22.38 12.07
CA GLY A 249 4.13 23.35 12.64
C GLY A 249 2.68 23.34 12.13
N ALA A 250 2.14 22.20 11.65
CA ALA A 250 0.73 22.05 11.26
C ALA A 250 -0.12 21.41 12.38
N LEU A 251 0.02 21.91 13.62
CA LEU A 251 -0.61 21.27 14.80
C LEU A 251 -1.29 22.24 15.78
N TYR A 252 -1.71 23.43 15.34
CA TYR A 252 -2.45 24.37 16.20
C TYR A 252 -3.61 25.12 15.51
N ALA A 253 -4.15 24.60 14.40
CA ALA A 253 -5.31 25.21 13.74
C ALA A 253 -6.67 24.56 14.08
N SER A 254 -6.69 23.43 14.80
CA SER A 254 -7.91 22.62 14.99
C SER A 254 -8.71 22.94 16.26
N GLN A 255 -8.33 23.94 17.06
CA GLN A 255 -9.03 24.28 18.32
C GLN A 255 -9.86 25.58 18.26
N ALA A 256 -9.81 26.33 17.15
CA ALA A 256 -10.42 27.67 17.07
C ALA A 256 -11.79 27.72 16.35
N VAL A 257 -12.32 26.59 15.87
CA VAL A 257 -13.54 26.55 15.03
C VAL A 257 -14.79 26.04 15.77
N LEU A 258 -14.70 25.67 17.05
CA LEU A 258 -15.83 25.14 17.83
C LEU A 258 -16.43 26.09 18.88
N THR A 259 -16.23 27.40 18.78
CA THR A 259 -16.78 28.37 19.77
C THR A 259 -17.56 29.55 19.18
N GLN A 260 -17.94 29.52 17.90
CA GLN A 260 -18.81 30.55 17.32
C GLN A 260 -19.88 29.97 16.40
N THR A 261 -20.80 29.18 16.95
CA THR A 261 -22.09 28.85 16.31
C THR A 261 -23.05 28.33 17.38
N SER A 262 -23.43 29.19 18.33
CA SER A 262 -24.57 28.97 19.23
C SER A 262 -24.97 30.28 19.90
N ALA A 263 -25.44 31.24 19.11
CA ALA A 263 -26.15 32.40 19.62
C ALA A 263 -27.03 32.96 18.51
N LEU A 264 -28.26 32.45 18.40
CA LEU A 264 -29.47 33.15 17.95
C LEU A 264 -30.60 32.12 17.79
N THR A 265 -31.38 31.96 18.86
CA THR A 265 -32.85 31.82 18.86
C THR A 265 -33.31 31.36 20.25
N SER A 266 -34.09 32.20 20.92
CA SER A 266 -34.94 31.81 22.05
C SER A 266 -36.10 32.77 22.15
N PRO A 267 -37.33 32.26 22.33
CA PRO A 267 -38.35 32.98 23.07
C PRO A 267 -38.81 32.20 24.33
N LYS A 268 -38.83 32.94 25.45
CA LYS A 268 -39.66 32.86 26.67
C LYS A 268 -40.36 31.53 27.04
N ARG A 269 -40.10 31.05 28.27
CA ARG A 269 -41.13 30.69 29.29
C ARG A 269 -40.55 30.55 30.71
N GLN A 270 -41.42 30.82 31.70
CA GLN A 270 -41.21 31.02 33.15
C GLN A 270 -40.86 29.75 33.97
N PRO A 271 -40.42 29.92 35.24
CA PRO A 271 -39.87 28.84 36.07
C PRO A 271 -40.92 28.17 36.97
N GLY A 272 -40.82 26.85 37.11
CA GLY A 272 -41.49 26.06 38.14
C GLY A 272 -40.48 25.08 38.75
N GLY A 273 -40.21 25.24 40.05
CA GLY A 273 -39.27 24.41 40.80
C GLY A 273 -39.87 23.10 41.31
N ARG A 274 -38.98 22.14 41.61
CA ARG A 274 -39.08 21.01 42.57
C ARG A 274 -37.74 20.24 42.47
N GLN A 275 -36.84 20.38 43.43
CA GLN A 275 -36.61 19.47 44.57
C GLN A 275 -36.36 17.98 44.22
N ALA A 276 -35.09 17.60 44.35
CA ALA A 276 -34.52 16.60 45.26
C ALA A 276 -34.73 15.07 45.06
N LEU A 277 -33.64 14.35 45.42
CA LEU A 277 -33.50 12.92 45.79
C LEU A 277 -33.40 11.94 44.60
N ASP A 278 -32.56 10.89 44.58
CA ASP A 278 -31.71 10.31 45.61
C ASP A 278 -30.58 9.42 45.02
N ARG A 279 -29.46 9.41 45.74
CA ARG A 279 -28.46 8.37 46.07
C ARG A 279 -28.14 7.11 45.22
N ARG A 280 -26.83 6.78 45.39
CA ARG A 280 -26.13 5.48 45.50
C ARG A 280 -25.63 4.86 44.18
N ALA A 281 -24.43 4.28 44.08
CA ALA A 281 -23.47 3.82 45.09
C ALA A 281 -22.02 3.79 44.54
N SER A 282 -21.09 3.86 45.50
CA SER A 282 -19.63 3.78 45.41
C SER A 282 -19.08 2.43 44.96
N ARG A 283 -17.85 2.41 44.42
CA ARG A 283 -16.66 1.72 44.99
C ARG A 283 -15.42 1.93 44.10
N LEU A 284 -14.42 2.63 44.64
CA LEU A 284 -13.04 2.64 44.17
C LEU A 284 -12.15 2.11 45.30
N ILE A 285 -11.26 1.18 44.97
CA ILE A 285 -10.20 0.66 45.84
C ILE A 285 -8.88 1.32 45.41
N PRO A 286 -8.06 1.87 46.32
CA PRO A 286 -6.75 2.42 45.99
C PRO A 286 -5.61 1.46 46.36
N VAL A 287 -4.51 1.48 45.59
CA VAL A 287 -3.22 0.90 46.03
C VAL A 287 -2.09 1.87 45.67
N ARG A 288 -1.45 2.42 46.73
CA ARG A 288 -0.09 3.01 46.75
C ARG A 288 0.90 1.92 46.31
N GLY A 289 1.91 2.14 45.47
CA GLY A 289 2.94 3.17 45.54
C GLY A 289 4.20 2.57 46.16
N HIS A 290 5.28 2.39 45.38
CA HIS A 290 6.68 2.50 45.81
C HIS A 290 7.66 2.34 44.62
N ARG A 291 8.53 3.34 44.46
CA ARG A 291 9.86 3.36 43.82
C ARG A 291 10.89 3.57 44.97
N PRO A 292 12.23 3.62 44.80
CA PRO A 292 13.12 3.44 43.61
C PRO A 292 14.42 2.64 43.91
N ALA A 293 15.39 2.67 42.96
CA ALA A 293 16.88 2.65 43.07
C ALA A 293 17.52 1.55 42.18
N VAL A 294 18.28 1.83 41.10
CA VAL A 294 19.63 2.46 40.91
C VAL A 294 20.77 1.40 40.82
N GLU A 295 21.73 1.68 39.93
CA GLU A 295 23.07 1.06 39.65
C GLU A 295 23.10 -0.20 38.75
N SER A 296 23.64 -0.16 37.52
CA SER A 296 25.01 0.09 37.00
C SER A 296 25.99 -1.09 37.18
N LYS A 297 26.42 -1.69 36.06
CA LYS A 297 27.82 -1.93 35.61
C LYS A 297 27.92 -3.09 34.60
N ASN A 298 28.46 -2.78 33.42
CA ASN A 298 29.20 -3.72 32.56
C ASN A 298 30.57 -4.01 33.21
N PRO A 299 31.21 -5.16 32.93
CA PRO A 299 32.24 -5.16 31.88
C PRO A 299 32.38 -6.45 31.04
N THR A 300 32.79 -6.21 29.80
CA THR A 300 33.62 -7.02 28.88
C THR A 300 34.39 -8.23 29.42
N HIS A 301 34.30 -9.37 28.72
CA HIS A 301 35.47 -10.18 28.32
C HIS A 301 35.13 -11.14 27.16
N SER A 302 35.95 -11.09 26.11
CA SER A 302 36.26 -12.15 25.13
C SER A 302 37.80 -12.25 25.09
N PRO A 303 38.47 -13.15 24.35
CA PRO A 303 38.06 -14.38 23.64
C PRO A 303 38.96 -15.60 24.02
N ARG A 304 38.70 -16.80 23.50
CA ARG A 304 39.74 -17.81 23.13
C ARG A 304 39.16 -19.00 22.37
N ARG A 305 39.55 -19.12 21.08
CA ARG A 305 39.73 -20.40 20.37
C ARG A 305 41.12 -20.96 20.71
N PRO A 306 41.36 -22.27 20.53
CA PRO A 306 42.14 -22.68 19.36
C PRO A 306 41.61 -23.94 18.66
N ASP A 307 41.94 -24.00 17.37
CA ASP A 307 41.81 -25.14 16.46
C ASP A 307 42.69 -26.32 16.91
N LEU A 308 42.37 -27.55 16.46
CA LEU A 308 43.34 -28.47 15.84
C LEU A 308 42.64 -29.73 15.28
N LEU A 309 43.13 -30.10 14.10
CA LEU A 309 42.75 -31.23 13.24
C LEU A 309 43.18 -32.58 13.81
N HIS A 310 42.44 -33.65 13.48
CA HIS A 310 42.97 -34.93 12.95
C HIS A 310 41.82 -35.79 12.34
N PRO A 311 42.02 -36.51 11.21
CA PRO A 311 41.11 -37.51 10.65
C PRO A 311 41.62 -38.96 10.91
N PRO A 312 41.04 -40.02 10.29
CA PRO A 312 39.68 -40.60 10.35
C PRO A 312 39.73 -42.02 10.99
N PRO A 313 38.65 -42.84 10.91
CA PRO A 313 38.83 -44.03 10.07
C PRO A 313 37.61 -44.44 9.22
N SER A 314 37.95 -45.12 8.14
CA SER A 314 37.14 -45.93 7.25
C SER A 314 36.22 -46.93 7.97
N GLY A 315 34.94 -46.91 7.65
CA GLY A 315 33.96 -47.93 8.03
C GLY A 315 32.91 -48.08 6.93
N SER A 316 32.93 -49.22 6.26
CA SER A 316 31.94 -49.71 5.33
C SER A 316 30.72 -50.24 6.09
N GLU A 317 29.53 -49.68 5.88
CA GLU A 317 28.28 -50.36 6.24
C GLU A 317 27.20 -50.19 5.18
N HIS A 318 26.62 -51.34 4.85
CA HIS A 318 25.48 -51.55 3.99
C HIS A 318 24.15 -51.19 4.68
N SER A 319 23.15 -50.90 3.85
CA SER A 319 21.74 -51.31 4.01
C SER A 319 20.83 -50.52 4.96
N ASN A 320 19.96 -49.67 4.38
CA ASN A 320 18.49 -49.83 4.34
C ASN A 320 17.79 -48.47 4.19
N ALA A 321 17.38 -48.16 2.95
CA ALA A 321 16.42 -47.09 2.69
C ALA A 321 14.99 -47.68 2.71
N PRO A 322 14.01 -47.06 3.40
CA PRO A 322 12.64 -47.51 3.36
C PRO A 322 11.98 -47.14 2.02
N HIS A 323 11.42 -48.15 1.35
CA HIS A 323 10.57 -48.00 0.17
C HIS A 323 9.37 -47.10 0.48
N THR A 324 9.35 -45.90 -0.08
CA THR A 324 8.15 -45.08 -0.19
C THR A 324 7.23 -45.70 -1.26
N ARG A 325 6.00 -46.05 -0.87
CA ARG A 325 4.97 -46.51 -1.81
C ARG A 325 4.56 -45.33 -2.72
N PRO A 326 4.35 -45.56 -4.02
CA PRO A 326 3.79 -44.53 -4.88
C PRO A 326 2.35 -44.19 -4.46
N PRO A 327 1.91 -42.93 -4.61
CA PRO A 327 0.54 -42.53 -4.32
C PRO A 327 -0.45 -43.23 -5.26
N PRO A 328 -1.69 -43.49 -4.80
CA PRO A 328 -2.72 -44.09 -5.64
C PRO A 328 -3.10 -43.15 -6.79
N PRO A 329 -3.51 -43.70 -7.95
CA PRO A 329 -3.92 -42.91 -9.09
C PRO A 329 -5.16 -42.06 -8.77
N TYR A 330 -5.12 -40.82 -9.24
CA TYR A 330 -6.18 -39.82 -9.14
C TYR A 330 -7.48 -40.36 -9.77
N ARG A 331 -8.55 -40.49 -8.97
CA ARG A 331 -9.91 -40.73 -9.48
C ARG A 331 -10.60 -39.38 -9.67
N PRO A 332 -11.03 -39.02 -10.89
CA PRO A 332 -11.85 -37.82 -11.09
C PRO A 332 -13.19 -38.00 -10.39
N TRP A 333 -13.65 -36.93 -9.75
CA TRP A 333 -14.95 -36.82 -9.12
C TRP A 333 -16.06 -37.09 -10.14
N GLN A 334 -16.76 -38.22 -9.99
CA GLN A 334 -18.00 -38.47 -10.70
C GLN A 334 -19.15 -37.81 -9.94
N ASN A 335 -19.78 -36.83 -10.58
CA ASN A 335 -21.03 -36.21 -10.14
C ASN A 335 -22.09 -37.29 -9.91
N ARG A 336 -22.46 -37.52 -8.66
CA ARG A 336 -23.65 -38.29 -8.32
C ARG A 336 -24.82 -37.32 -8.23
N VAL A 337 -25.61 -37.28 -9.29
CA VAL A 337 -26.95 -36.69 -9.31
C VAL A 337 -27.86 -37.75 -8.69
N ASP A 338 -28.21 -37.56 -7.42
CA ASP A 338 -29.29 -38.31 -6.79
C ASP A 338 -30.58 -37.48 -7.00
N LEU A 339 -31.40 -37.91 -7.96
CA LEU A 339 -32.80 -37.52 -8.09
C LEU A 339 -33.61 -38.47 -7.21
N ASP A 340 -34.18 -37.96 -6.12
CA ASP A 340 -35.22 -38.67 -5.36
C ASP A 340 -36.58 -38.50 -6.06
N PRO A 341 -37.36 -39.57 -6.22
CA PRO A 341 -38.76 -39.48 -6.60
C PRO A 341 -39.67 -39.69 -5.39
N ALA A 342 -40.52 -38.70 -5.09
CA ALA A 342 -41.81 -38.88 -4.43
C ALA A 342 -42.75 -37.71 -4.75
#